data_AF-A0A3E1RAZ5-F1
#
_entry.id   AF-A0A3E1RAZ5-F1
#
_cell.length_a   1.000
_cell.length_b   1.000
_cell.length_c   1.000
_cell.angle_alpha   90.00
_cell.angle_beta   90.00
_cell.angle_gamma   90.00
#
_symmetry.space_group_name_H-M   'P 1'
#
loop_
_entity.id
_entity.type
_entity.pdbx_description
1 polymer ?
#
loop_
_entity_poly.entity_id
_entity_poly.type
_entity_poly.pdbx_seq_one_letter_code
_entity_poly.pdbx_strand_id
1 'polypeptide(L)'
;MMIDRKFESIVRQKLLQTPAVVLLGPRQVGKTTLARTLAKDWPGGAVYLDLERPADRLRLEDADTYLRAQQGRLVILDEIHRAPGVFEVLRGIIDDNRQAGMRNGQFLLLGSAALDLMRQSSETLAGRVAYIDMAPLSSMEAAAAGIADSTLWLRGGFPDSLLAADDAQSLDWRRDFIRSYLERDVPMFAPRLPAETIGRLWTMLAHNQGSVLNQAHIAGALGVANPTIDRYIDLLVDLQLVRRLRPWSGNLGKRLVKSPKVYVRDSGLLHGLLELETMHDLLGHPVCGLSYEGYCLENLIQSAGPRRVPYFYRTQVGAEIDLVLEKGGKPEMAIEVKRSMAPSPEKGFAIACDDLQITQRYVVYPGLERIPLRHGAQAIGLGELVDLLSQE
;
A
#
# COMPACT_ATOMS: atom_id res chain seq x y z
N MET A 1 9.02 -21.20 0.37
CA MET A 1 8.48 -21.02 -1.00
C MET A 1 8.79 -19.59 -1.45
N MET A 2 9.25 -19.37 -2.68
CA MET A 2 9.40 -18.02 -3.24
C MET A 2 8.19 -17.73 -4.13
N ILE A 3 7.53 -16.59 -3.93
CA ILE A 3 6.39 -16.16 -4.74
C ILE A 3 6.87 -15.09 -5.71
N ASP A 4 6.55 -15.27 -6.99
CA ASP A 4 6.86 -14.31 -8.04
C ASP A 4 6.09 -13.01 -7.81
N ARG A 5 6.81 -11.89 -7.79
CA ARG A 5 6.24 -10.58 -7.50
C ARG A 5 5.94 -9.82 -8.78
N LYS A 6 4.71 -9.32 -8.93
CA LYS A 6 4.34 -8.47 -10.07
C LYS A 6 5.18 -7.19 -10.14
N PHE A 7 5.70 -6.75 -8.99
CA PHE A 7 6.57 -5.57 -8.91
C PHE A 7 7.91 -5.76 -9.62
N GLU A 8 8.38 -6.98 -9.85
CA GLU A 8 9.66 -7.19 -10.54
C GLU A 8 9.62 -6.67 -11.97
N SER A 9 8.56 -7.01 -12.73
CA SER A 9 8.39 -6.53 -14.10
C SER A 9 8.21 -5.01 -14.16
N ILE A 10 7.47 -4.44 -13.20
CA ILE A 10 7.26 -2.99 -13.08
C ILE A 10 8.58 -2.27 -12.80
N VAL A 11 9.38 -2.75 -11.84
CA VAL A 11 10.69 -2.17 -11.49
C VAL A 11 11.64 -2.26 -12.68
N ARG A 12 11.73 -3.43 -13.33
CA ARG A 12 12.57 -3.63 -14.52
C ARG A 12 12.18 -2.67 -15.64
N GLN A 13 10.88 -2.53 -15.93
CA GLN A 13 10.39 -1.61 -16.95
C GLN A 13 10.73 -0.15 -16.61
N LYS A 14 10.59 0.27 -15.35
CA LYS A 14 10.91 1.63 -14.92
C LYS A 14 12.41 1.93 -14.97
N LEU A 15 13.26 0.97 -14.61
CA LEU A 15 14.70 1.11 -14.75
C LEU A 15 15.11 1.25 -16.23
N LEU A 16 14.38 0.66 -17.17
CA LEU A 16 14.63 0.87 -18.61
C LEU A 16 14.19 2.24 -19.11
N GLN A 17 13.36 2.97 -18.36
CA GLN A 17 12.77 4.26 -18.75
C GLN A 17 13.36 5.46 -18.01
N THR A 18 14.01 5.23 -16.86
CA THR A 18 14.45 6.28 -15.95
C THR A 18 15.86 6.01 -15.42
N PRO A 19 16.64 7.05 -15.10
CA PRO A 19 17.97 6.88 -14.52
C PRO A 19 17.94 6.18 -13.17
N ALA A 20 16.98 6.54 -12.32
CA ALA A 20 16.85 6.00 -10.97
C ALA A 20 15.42 5.55 -10.70
N VAL A 21 15.28 4.47 -9.94
CA VAL A 21 14.01 4.00 -9.40
C VAL A 21 14.11 3.92 -7.88
N VAL A 22 13.11 4.43 -7.18
CA VAL A 22 12.97 4.27 -5.73
C VAL A 22 11.83 3.28 -5.48
N LEU A 23 12.15 2.17 -4.84
CA LEU A 23 11.20 1.15 -4.39
C LEU A 23 10.91 1.35 -2.91
N LEU A 24 9.70 1.83 -2.62
CA LEU A 24 9.18 2.07 -1.29
C LEU A 24 8.28 0.92 -0.87
N GLY A 25 8.05 0.79 0.43
CA GLY A 25 7.01 -0.07 0.98
C GLY A 25 7.43 -0.68 2.31
N PRO A 26 6.51 -1.25 3.09
CA PRO A 26 6.77 -1.67 4.46
C PRO A 26 7.97 -2.59 4.61
N ARG A 27 8.57 -2.63 5.80
CA ARG A 27 9.60 -3.63 6.12
C ARG A 27 9.05 -5.05 5.90
N GLN A 28 9.91 -6.00 5.54
CA GLN A 28 9.54 -7.41 5.27
C GLN A 28 8.52 -7.64 4.15
N VAL A 29 8.14 -6.61 3.37
CA VAL A 29 7.26 -6.78 2.21
C VAL A 29 7.93 -7.49 1.02
N GLY A 30 9.26 -7.72 1.06
CA GLY A 30 10.01 -8.44 0.02
C GLY A 30 10.89 -7.58 -0.91
N LYS A 31 11.12 -6.29 -0.60
CA LYS A 31 11.97 -5.37 -1.40
C LYS A 31 13.38 -5.90 -1.64
N THR A 32 14.09 -6.27 -0.57
CA THR A 32 15.47 -6.80 -0.62
C THR A 32 15.53 -8.08 -1.47
N THR A 33 14.56 -8.98 -1.33
CA THR A 33 14.48 -10.21 -2.13
C THR A 33 14.33 -9.88 -3.62
N LEU A 34 13.38 -9.01 -3.98
CA LEU A 34 13.17 -8.56 -5.36
C LEU A 34 14.44 -7.92 -5.94
N ALA A 35 15.08 -7.02 -5.19
CA ALA A 35 16.27 -6.33 -5.64
C ALA A 35 17.47 -7.27 -5.84
N ARG A 36 17.63 -8.28 -4.97
CA ARG A 36 18.66 -9.31 -5.13
C ARG A 36 18.42 -10.21 -6.34
N THR A 37 17.18 -10.57 -6.62
CA THR A 37 16.82 -11.30 -7.84
C THR A 37 17.16 -10.45 -9.07
N LEU A 38 16.71 -9.20 -9.09
CA LEU A 38 17.00 -8.27 -10.17
C LEU A 38 18.50 -8.07 -10.39
N ALA A 39 19.30 -7.96 -9.32
CA ALA A 39 20.75 -7.78 -9.38
C ALA A 39 21.47 -8.90 -10.12
N LYS A 40 21.00 -10.15 -9.95
CA LYS A 40 21.59 -11.33 -10.60
C LYS A 40 21.36 -11.31 -12.12
N ASP A 41 20.18 -10.84 -12.52
CA ASP A 41 19.69 -10.92 -13.90
C ASP A 41 19.73 -9.56 -14.62
N TRP A 42 20.48 -8.59 -14.08
CA TRP A 42 20.58 -7.25 -14.69
C TRP A 42 21.62 -7.22 -15.82
N PRO A 43 21.26 -6.78 -17.04
CA PRO A 43 22.21 -6.62 -18.14
C PRO A 43 23.33 -5.64 -17.77
N GLY A 44 24.59 -6.02 -17.99
CA GLY A 44 25.76 -5.22 -17.59
C GLY A 44 26.20 -5.42 -16.13
N GLY A 45 25.48 -6.26 -15.38
CA GLY A 45 25.77 -6.58 -13.98
C GLY A 45 25.28 -5.49 -13.01
N ALA A 46 25.24 -5.85 -11.73
CA ALA A 46 24.80 -4.96 -10.66
C ALA A 46 25.79 -4.92 -9.50
N VAL A 47 25.76 -3.84 -8.74
CA VAL A 47 26.43 -3.67 -7.44
C VAL A 47 25.34 -3.53 -6.39
N TYR A 48 25.38 -4.34 -5.35
CA TYR A 48 24.45 -4.26 -4.24
C TYR A 48 25.16 -3.75 -3.00
N LEU A 49 24.66 -2.66 -2.42
CA LEU A 49 25.14 -2.11 -1.14
C LEU A 49 24.01 -2.16 -0.12
N ASP A 50 24.25 -2.89 0.97
CA ASP A 50 23.35 -2.93 2.12
C ASP A 50 23.82 -1.92 3.15
N LEU A 51 23.12 -0.80 3.27
CA LEU A 51 23.56 0.30 4.11
C LEU A 51 23.28 0.08 5.60
N GLU A 52 22.70 -1.05 6.02
CA GLU A 52 22.81 -1.48 7.41
C GLU A 52 24.24 -1.95 7.74
N ARG A 53 25.00 -2.45 6.74
CA ARG A 53 26.37 -2.94 6.90
C ARG A 53 27.38 -1.79 6.95
N PRO A 54 28.22 -1.68 8.00
CA PRO A 54 29.25 -0.65 8.08
C PRO A 54 30.24 -0.65 6.90
N ALA A 55 30.60 -1.83 6.40
CA ALA A 55 31.55 -1.96 5.30
C ALA A 55 31.03 -1.38 3.97
N ASP A 56 29.72 -1.50 3.70
CA ASP A 56 29.12 -0.91 2.51
C ASP A 56 28.93 0.61 2.67
N ARG A 57 28.65 1.09 3.89
CA ARG A 57 28.66 2.53 4.19
C ARG A 57 30.04 3.16 4.02
N LEU A 58 31.10 2.46 4.43
CA LEU A 58 32.48 2.94 4.29
C LEU A 58 32.84 3.20 2.81
N ARG A 59 32.32 2.39 1.89
CA ARG A 59 32.52 2.61 0.45
C ARG A 59 31.87 3.91 -0.05
N LEU A 60 30.89 4.44 0.68
CA LEU A 60 30.21 5.69 0.35
C LEU A 60 30.73 6.90 1.14
N GLU A 61 31.84 6.78 1.88
CA GLU A 61 32.50 7.97 2.46
C GLU A 61 32.95 8.95 1.37
N ASP A 62 33.49 8.43 0.25
CA ASP A 62 33.65 9.14 -1.02
C ASP A 62 32.68 8.56 -2.06
N ALA A 63 31.39 8.84 -1.87
CA ALA A 63 30.32 8.33 -2.72
C ALA A 63 30.47 8.75 -4.18
N ASP A 64 30.96 9.96 -4.48
CA ASP A 64 31.08 10.44 -5.86
C ASP A 64 32.10 9.59 -6.64
N THR A 65 33.31 9.43 -6.11
CA THR A 65 34.36 8.61 -6.73
C THR A 65 33.92 7.16 -6.86
N TYR A 66 33.38 6.57 -5.78
CA TYR A 66 33.00 5.16 -5.76
C TYR A 66 31.88 4.86 -6.78
N LEU A 67 30.83 5.67 -6.81
CA LEU A 67 29.66 5.43 -7.66
C LEU A 67 29.96 5.70 -9.13
N ARG A 68 30.81 6.69 -9.47
CA ARG A 68 31.30 6.91 -10.84
C ARG A 68 32.08 5.71 -11.37
N ALA A 69 32.85 5.03 -10.51
CA ALA A 69 33.56 3.81 -10.89
C ALA A 69 32.62 2.63 -11.22
N GLN A 70 31.33 2.71 -10.89
CA GLN A 70 30.33 1.68 -11.22
C GLN A 70 29.53 1.99 -12.50
N GLN A 71 29.98 2.96 -13.29
CA GLN A 71 29.35 3.34 -14.56
C GLN A 71 29.08 2.11 -15.45
N GLY A 72 27.89 2.05 -16.04
CA GLY A 72 27.44 0.93 -16.88
C GLY A 72 26.85 -0.27 -16.13
N ARG A 73 26.87 -0.25 -14.79
CA ARG A 73 26.20 -1.25 -13.93
C ARG A 73 24.99 -0.63 -13.25
N LEU A 74 24.04 -1.47 -12.84
CA LEU A 74 22.99 -1.05 -11.91
C LEU A 74 23.56 -0.98 -10.49
N VAL A 75 23.48 0.17 -9.84
CA VAL A 75 23.83 0.29 -8.42
C VAL A 75 22.55 0.23 -7.58
N ILE A 76 22.49 -0.74 -6.68
CA ILE A 76 21.37 -0.97 -5.76
C ILE A 76 21.81 -0.53 -4.37
N LEU A 77 21.08 0.42 -3.79
CA LEU A 77 21.29 0.93 -2.44
C LEU A 77 20.11 0.52 -1.57
N ASP A 78 20.32 -0.45 -0.67
CA ASP A 78 19.31 -0.89 0.30
C ASP A 78 19.39 -0.06 1.59
N GLU A 79 18.24 0.16 2.22
CA GLU A 79 18.08 1.03 3.38
C GLU A 79 18.71 2.43 3.20
N ILE A 80 18.35 3.09 2.09
CA ILE A 80 18.90 4.38 1.64
C ILE A 80 18.85 5.50 2.70
N HIS A 81 17.94 5.42 3.66
CA HIS A 81 17.84 6.34 4.79
C HIS A 81 19.11 6.36 5.67
N ARG A 82 19.98 5.35 5.58
CA ARG A 82 21.28 5.27 6.26
C ARG A 82 22.40 6.06 5.61
N ALA A 83 22.18 6.62 4.42
CA ALA A 83 23.15 7.49 3.73
C ALA A 83 22.55 8.89 3.46
N PRO A 84 22.47 9.77 4.46
CA PRO A 84 22.03 11.16 4.28
C PRO A 84 22.89 11.89 3.24
N GLY A 85 22.27 12.73 2.40
CA GLY A 85 22.97 13.53 1.37
C GLY A 85 23.32 12.78 0.08
N VAL A 86 23.18 11.45 0.03
CA VAL A 86 23.52 10.64 -1.15
C VAL A 86 22.78 11.08 -2.42
N PHE A 87 21.56 11.60 -2.29
CA PHE A 87 20.76 12.07 -3.42
C PHE A 87 21.42 13.22 -4.20
N GLU A 88 22.14 14.12 -3.51
CA GLU A 88 22.86 15.22 -4.17
C GLU A 88 24.00 14.71 -5.04
N VAL A 89 24.72 13.70 -4.55
CA VAL A 89 25.79 13.01 -5.29
C VAL A 89 25.21 12.28 -6.50
N LEU A 90 24.13 11.52 -6.31
CA LEU A 90 23.45 10.81 -7.39
C LEU A 90 22.98 11.74 -8.49
N ARG A 91 22.51 12.95 -8.16
CA ARG A 91 22.09 13.95 -9.15
C ARG A 91 23.22 14.29 -10.12
N GLY A 92 24.41 14.62 -9.61
CA GLY A 92 25.57 14.97 -10.43
C GLY A 92 25.98 13.81 -11.34
N ILE A 93 26.08 12.61 -10.78
CA ILE A 93 26.44 11.40 -11.53
C ILE A 93 25.42 11.09 -12.63
N ILE A 94 24.12 11.19 -12.33
CA ILE A 94 23.05 10.95 -13.30
C ILE A 94 23.17 11.93 -14.47
N ASP A 95 23.43 13.21 -14.19
CA ASP A 95 23.53 14.24 -15.23
C ASP A 95 24.75 14.04 -16.13
N ASP A 96 25.90 13.69 -15.56
CA ASP A 96 27.12 13.37 -16.31
C ASP A 96 26.93 12.12 -17.17
N ASN A 97 26.35 11.05 -16.60
CA ASN A 97 26.07 9.81 -17.32
C ASN A 97 25.09 10.03 -18.49
N ARG A 98 24.10 10.91 -18.32
CA ARG A 98 23.17 11.28 -19.38
C ARG A 98 23.88 11.96 -20.55
N GLN A 99 24.85 12.84 -20.29
CA GLN A 99 25.67 13.47 -21.33
C GLN A 99 26.53 12.44 -22.06
N ALA A 100 27.03 11.43 -21.35
CA ALA A 100 27.76 10.29 -21.90
C ALA A 100 26.86 9.23 -22.57
N GLY A 101 25.55 9.48 -22.73
CA GLY A 101 24.61 8.61 -23.44
C GLY A 101 23.93 7.52 -22.60
N MET A 102 24.30 7.35 -21.33
CA MET A 102 23.65 6.38 -20.43
C MET A 102 22.48 7.05 -19.70
N ARG A 103 21.27 6.87 -20.25
CA ARG A 103 20.11 7.61 -19.77
C ARG A 103 19.37 6.94 -18.62
N ASN A 104 19.40 5.61 -18.55
CA ASN A 104 18.46 4.82 -17.75
C ASN A 104 19.18 3.71 -16.98
N GLY A 105 18.54 3.19 -15.93
CA GLY A 105 18.95 1.96 -15.24
C GLY A 105 20.23 2.08 -14.43
N GLN A 106 20.54 3.28 -13.93
CA GLN A 106 21.76 3.56 -13.19
C GLN A 106 21.62 3.19 -11.71
N PHE A 107 20.46 3.51 -11.10
CA PHE A 107 20.26 3.36 -9.66
C PHE A 107 18.91 2.72 -9.29
N LEU A 108 18.92 1.78 -8.34
CA LEU A 108 17.74 1.29 -7.64
C LEU A 108 17.91 1.55 -6.14
N LEU A 109 16.99 2.32 -5.57
CA LEU A 109 17.06 2.77 -4.18
C LEU A 109 15.91 2.13 -3.40
N LEU A 110 16.21 1.42 -2.32
CA LEU A 110 15.21 0.73 -1.50
C LEU A 110 15.03 1.44 -0.15
N GLY A 111 13.78 1.54 0.31
CA GLY A 111 13.47 2.10 1.62
C GLY A 111 12.14 1.59 2.18
N SER A 112 12.07 1.40 3.49
CA SER A 112 10.92 0.83 4.21
C SER A 112 9.69 1.76 4.32
N ALA A 113 9.86 3.08 4.11
CA ALA A 113 8.81 4.05 3.82
C ALA A 113 9.39 5.48 3.80
N ALA A 114 8.71 6.38 3.09
CA ALA A 114 9.12 7.77 2.85
C ALA A 114 8.31 8.75 3.71
N LEU A 115 8.88 9.06 4.88
CA LEU A 115 8.66 10.22 5.74
C LEU A 115 8.86 11.60 5.12
N ASP A 116 9.82 12.27 5.73
CA ASP A 116 10.30 13.59 5.34
C ASP A 116 11.67 13.54 4.66
N LEU A 117 12.47 12.48 4.90
CA LEU A 117 13.83 12.32 4.36
C LEU A 117 13.86 12.16 2.84
N MET A 118 12.92 11.41 2.27
CA MET A 118 12.80 11.28 0.82
C MET A 118 12.13 12.49 0.19
N ARG A 119 11.11 13.12 0.79
CA ARG A 119 10.42 14.26 0.14
C ARG A 119 11.28 15.52 0.04
N GLN A 120 12.04 15.87 1.08
CA GLN A 120 12.95 17.03 1.04
C GLN A 120 14.23 16.74 0.24
N SER A 121 14.81 15.54 0.36
CA SER A 121 16.04 15.21 -0.36
C SER A 121 15.81 14.79 -1.81
N SER A 122 14.62 14.30 -2.18
CA SER A 122 14.34 13.87 -3.55
C SER A 122 13.94 14.98 -4.51
N GLU A 123 13.66 16.19 -4.02
CA GLU A 123 13.57 17.37 -4.88
C GLU A 123 14.87 17.51 -5.71
N THR A 124 16.01 17.12 -5.14
CA THR A 124 17.29 17.06 -5.86
C THR A 124 17.27 16.09 -7.04
N LEU A 125 16.47 15.01 -6.99
CA LEU A 125 16.29 14.04 -8.07
C LEU A 125 14.99 14.26 -8.87
N ALA A 126 14.33 15.41 -8.73
CA ALA A 126 13.13 15.72 -9.51
C ALA A 126 13.40 15.56 -11.03
N GLY A 127 12.49 14.87 -11.72
CA GLY A 127 12.63 14.54 -13.15
C GLY A 127 13.71 13.49 -13.49
N ARG A 128 14.35 12.88 -12.49
CA ARG A 128 15.40 11.84 -12.66
C ARG A 128 15.03 10.49 -12.05
N VAL A 129 13.98 10.45 -11.25
CA VAL A 129 13.59 9.27 -10.47
C VAL A 129 12.13 8.89 -10.72
N ALA A 130 11.85 7.60 -10.78
CA ALA A 130 10.50 7.04 -10.68
C ALA A 130 10.30 6.40 -9.30
N TYR A 131 9.11 6.59 -8.73
CA TYR A 131 8.71 5.97 -7.47
C TYR A 131 7.80 4.78 -7.72
N ILE A 132 8.03 3.69 -7.00
CA ILE A 132 7.18 2.51 -6.97
C ILE A 132 6.89 2.17 -5.51
N ASP A 133 5.60 2.13 -5.18
CA ASP A 133 5.12 1.68 -3.88
C ASP A 133 4.82 0.17 -3.94
N MET A 134 5.67 -0.62 -3.29
CA MET A 134 5.53 -2.06 -3.17
C MET A 134 4.59 -2.42 -2.02
N ALA A 135 3.37 -2.79 -2.36
CA ALA A 135 2.39 -3.33 -1.44
C ALA A 135 2.72 -4.80 -1.07
N PRO A 136 2.10 -5.35 -0.01
CA PRO A 136 2.06 -6.79 0.24
C PRO A 136 1.51 -7.60 -0.94
N LEU A 137 1.60 -8.93 -0.85
CA LEU A 137 1.11 -9.84 -1.89
C LEU A 137 -0.38 -9.61 -2.16
N SER A 138 -0.73 -9.46 -3.43
CA SER A 138 -2.13 -9.33 -3.87
C SER A 138 -2.81 -10.69 -4.03
N SER A 139 -4.14 -10.69 -4.12
CA SER A 139 -4.95 -11.88 -4.41
C SER A 139 -4.49 -12.62 -5.67
N MET A 140 -4.13 -11.90 -6.73
CA MET A 140 -3.56 -12.52 -7.94
C MET A 140 -2.21 -13.23 -7.70
N GLU A 141 -1.32 -12.64 -6.90
CA GLU A 141 0.00 -13.23 -6.62
C GLU A 141 -0.18 -14.48 -5.74
N ALA A 142 -1.10 -14.42 -4.78
CA ALA A 142 -1.45 -15.57 -3.93
C ALA A 142 -2.11 -16.69 -4.75
N ALA A 143 -3.10 -16.37 -5.59
CA ALA A 143 -3.79 -17.33 -6.43
C ALA A 143 -2.83 -18.03 -7.41
N ALA A 144 -1.92 -17.28 -8.04
CA ALA A 144 -0.88 -17.84 -8.90
C ALA A 144 0.06 -18.81 -8.17
N ALA A 145 0.28 -18.60 -6.86
CA ALA A 145 1.03 -19.50 -5.98
C ALA A 145 0.18 -20.66 -5.40
N GLY A 146 -1.09 -20.80 -5.80
CA GLY A 146 -2.00 -21.82 -5.28
C GLY A 146 -2.50 -21.56 -3.86
N ILE A 147 -2.40 -20.33 -3.38
CA ILE A 147 -2.87 -19.91 -2.04
C ILE A 147 -4.31 -19.43 -2.15
N ALA A 148 -5.19 -19.95 -1.29
CA ALA A 148 -6.59 -19.57 -1.27
C ALA A 148 -6.80 -18.12 -0.78
N ASP A 149 -7.79 -17.43 -1.35
CA ASP A 149 -8.19 -16.08 -0.94
C ASP A 149 -8.54 -15.99 0.55
N SER A 150 -9.14 -17.03 1.12
CA SER A 150 -9.46 -17.10 2.55
C SER A 150 -8.20 -17.09 3.42
N THR A 151 -7.13 -17.76 3.00
CA THR A 151 -5.83 -17.76 3.68
C THR A 151 -5.17 -16.40 3.57
N LEU A 152 -5.16 -15.80 2.36
CA LEU A 152 -4.63 -14.45 2.16
C LEU A 152 -5.40 -13.42 2.99
N TRP A 153 -6.72 -13.51 3.01
CA TRP A 153 -7.54 -12.60 3.79
C TRP A 153 -7.25 -12.72 5.29
N LEU A 154 -7.19 -13.94 5.83
CA LEU A 154 -6.92 -14.17 7.25
C LEU A 154 -5.51 -13.71 7.66
N ARG A 155 -4.48 -14.11 6.90
CA ARG A 155 -3.07 -13.96 7.26
C ARG A 155 -2.41 -12.69 6.73
N GLY A 156 -3.04 -12.02 5.78
CA GLY A 156 -2.48 -10.84 5.10
C GLY A 156 -1.47 -11.19 4.02
N GLY A 157 -1.02 -10.18 3.27
CA GLY A 157 -0.12 -10.32 2.13
C GLY A 157 1.37 -10.26 2.47
N PHE A 158 1.74 -10.11 3.76
CA PHE A 158 3.15 -10.18 4.15
C PHE A 158 3.67 -11.61 3.94
N PRO A 159 4.77 -11.82 3.18
CA PRO A 159 5.19 -13.15 2.76
C PRO A 159 5.36 -14.15 3.91
N ASP A 160 6.07 -13.76 4.97
CA ASP A 160 6.34 -14.65 6.11
C ASP A 160 5.08 -14.99 6.91
N SER A 161 4.13 -14.04 7.04
CA SER A 161 2.83 -14.30 7.66
C SER A 161 1.98 -15.25 6.82
N LEU A 162 1.87 -14.96 5.52
CA LEU A 162 1.04 -15.72 4.58
C LEU A 162 1.52 -17.17 4.48
N LEU A 163 2.84 -17.35 4.43
CA LEU A 163 3.52 -18.63 4.22
C LEU A 163 3.83 -19.39 5.51
N ALA A 164 3.40 -18.89 6.67
CA ALA A 164 3.55 -19.59 7.94
C ALA A 164 2.92 -21.00 7.88
N ALA A 165 3.45 -21.93 8.66
CA ALA A 165 2.99 -23.32 8.63
C ALA A 165 1.53 -23.47 9.07
N ASP A 166 1.07 -22.63 10.00
CA ASP A 166 -0.28 -22.61 10.55
C ASP A 166 -0.72 -21.20 10.96
N ASP A 167 -1.98 -21.05 11.35
CA ASP A 167 -2.59 -19.75 11.69
C ASP A 167 -2.00 -19.14 12.98
N ALA A 168 -1.61 -19.98 13.94
CA ALA A 168 -0.98 -19.54 15.19
C ALA A 168 0.40 -18.92 14.93
N GLN A 169 1.26 -19.59 14.16
CA GLN A 169 2.56 -19.06 13.74
C GLN A 169 2.41 -17.80 12.87
N SER A 170 1.38 -17.74 12.03
CA SER A 170 1.04 -16.53 11.28
C SER A 170 0.67 -15.38 12.22
N LEU A 171 -0.15 -15.61 13.24
CA LEU A 171 -0.51 -14.59 14.22
C LEU A 171 0.69 -14.12 15.04
N ASP A 172 1.52 -15.03 15.52
CA ASP A 172 2.73 -14.70 16.29
C ASP A 172 3.70 -13.84 15.47
N TRP A 173 3.91 -14.18 14.20
CA TRP A 173 4.70 -13.33 13.30
C TRP A 173 4.10 -11.92 13.18
N ARG A 174 2.77 -11.81 13.03
CA ARG A 174 2.09 -10.51 12.91
C ARG A 174 2.21 -9.68 14.19
N ARG A 175 2.12 -10.31 15.37
CA ARG A 175 2.36 -9.64 16.67
C ARG A 175 3.78 -9.10 16.76
N ASP A 176 4.77 -9.92 16.39
CA ASP A 176 6.18 -9.52 16.39
C ASP A 176 6.48 -8.42 15.37
N PHE A 177 5.82 -8.47 14.20
CA PHE A 177 5.88 -7.42 13.20
C PHE A 177 5.35 -6.10 13.76
N ILE A 178 4.13 -6.10 14.33
CA ILE A 178 3.49 -4.92 14.91
C ILE A 178 4.38 -4.32 16.02
N ARG A 179 4.88 -5.16 16.94
CA ARG A 179 5.79 -4.74 18.01
C ARG A 179 7.05 -4.09 17.45
N SER A 180 7.72 -4.77 16.52
CA SER A 180 8.97 -4.27 15.92
C SER A 180 8.78 -2.92 15.23
N TYR A 181 7.65 -2.73 14.55
CA TYR A 181 7.34 -1.48 13.87
C TYR A 181 7.14 -0.32 14.85
N LEU A 182 6.41 -0.58 15.95
CA LEU A 182 6.17 0.41 17.01
C LEU A 182 7.45 0.75 17.79
N GLU A 183 8.31 -0.24 18.05
CA GLU A 183 9.50 -0.06 18.89
C GLU A 183 10.73 0.42 18.11
N ARG A 184 10.83 0.15 16.80
CA ARG A 184 12.00 0.49 15.98
C ARG A 184 11.70 1.55 14.92
N ASP A 185 10.69 1.33 14.09
CA ASP A 185 10.47 2.14 12.89
C ASP A 185 9.80 3.47 13.25
N VAL A 186 8.78 3.44 14.11
CA VAL A 186 8.12 4.65 14.59
C VAL A 186 9.10 5.61 15.29
N PRO A 187 9.94 5.21 16.26
CA PRO A 187 10.92 6.11 16.87
C PRO A 187 12.00 6.58 15.90
N MET A 188 12.33 5.79 14.88
CA MET A 188 13.32 6.18 13.87
C MET A 188 12.82 7.37 13.03
N PHE A 189 11.56 7.34 12.59
CA PHE A 189 10.99 8.39 11.74
C PHE A 189 10.27 9.48 12.52
N ALA A 190 9.91 9.21 13.77
CA ALA A 190 9.21 10.12 14.65
C ALA A 190 9.69 9.98 16.12
N PRO A 191 10.93 10.41 16.44
CA PRO A 191 11.59 10.15 17.73
C PRO A 191 10.87 10.72 18.96
N ARG A 192 9.99 11.70 18.76
CA ARG A 192 9.24 12.37 19.84
C ARG A 192 7.87 11.77 20.07
N LEU A 193 7.48 10.73 19.33
CA LEU A 193 6.16 10.12 19.45
C LEU A 193 6.22 8.88 20.36
N PRO A 194 5.36 8.80 21.40
CA PRO A 194 5.31 7.62 22.24
C PRO A 194 4.77 6.41 21.46
N ALA A 195 5.61 5.38 21.31
CA ALA A 195 5.28 4.13 20.60
C ALA A 195 3.97 3.50 21.11
N GLU A 196 3.76 3.48 22.43
CA GLU A 196 2.53 2.96 23.06
C GLU A 196 1.28 3.72 22.60
N THR A 197 1.34 5.04 22.50
CA THR A 197 0.21 5.85 22.03
C THR A 197 -0.10 5.60 20.56
N ILE A 198 0.92 5.38 19.73
CA ILE A 198 0.72 5.00 18.32
C ILE A 198 0.15 3.58 18.21
N GLY A 199 0.61 2.65 19.05
CA GLY A 199 0.05 1.30 19.13
C GLY A 199 -1.44 1.33 19.48
N ARG A 200 -1.82 2.05 20.54
CA ARG A 200 -3.22 2.24 20.92
C ARG A 200 -4.05 2.90 19.82
N LEU A 201 -3.51 3.93 19.16
CA LEU A 201 -4.16 4.54 18.00
C LEU A 201 -4.40 3.50 16.90
N TRP A 202 -3.38 2.71 16.55
CA TRP A 202 -3.48 1.73 15.48
C TRP A 202 -4.52 0.66 15.79
N THR A 203 -4.56 0.16 17.03
CA THR A 203 -5.61 -0.74 17.51
C THR A 203 -6.99 -0.09 17.48
N MET A 204 -7.12 1.19 17.84
CA MET A 204 -8.40 1.92 17.72
C MET A 204 -8.85 2.05 16.26
N LEU A 205 -7.93 2.31 15.33
CA LEU A 205 -8.23 2.32 13.90
C LEU A 205 -8.67 0.93 13.40
N ALA A 206 -8.07 -0.14 13.90
CA ALA A 206 -8.48 -1.51 13.60
C ALA A 206 -9.93 -1.80 14.06
N HIS A 207 -10.31 -1.36 15.26
CA HIS A 207 -11.70 -1.49 15.73
C HIS A 207 -12.69 -0.64 14.92
N ASN A 208 -12.23 0.47 14.33
CA ASN A 208 -13.03 1.38 13.51
C ASN A 208 -12.77 1.18 12.00
N GLN A 209 -12.31 0.00 11.58
CA GLN A 209 -11.97 -0.33 10.20
C GLN A 209 -13.07 0.11 9.23
N GLY A 210 -12.72 0.84 8.18
CA GLY A 210 -13.66 1.24 7.13
C GLY A 210 -14.74 2.24 7.54
N SER A 211 -14.72 2.72 8.79
CA SER A 211 -15.65 3.74 9.27
C SER A 211 -15.16 5.16 8.96
N VAL A 212 -16.09 6.11 8.88
CA VAL A 212 -15.76 7.54 8.75
C VAL A 212 -15.01 7.99 10.00
N LEU A 213 -13.84 8.61 9.81
CA LEU A 213 -12.94 8.99 10.89
C LEU A 213 -13.57 10.04 11.81
N ASN A 214 -13.74 9.67 13.08
CA ASN A 214 -14.09 10.60 14.15
C ASN A 214 -12.84 10.95 14.96
N GLN A 215 -12.10 11.96 14.50
CA GLN A 215 -10.86 12.40 15.14
C GLN A 215 -11.07 12.84 16.60
N ALA A 216 -12.16 13.57 16.87
CA ALA A 216 -12.45 14.08 18.22
C ALA A 216 -12.63 12.95 19.24
N HIS A 217 -13.31 11.88 18.84
CA HIS A 217 -13.48 10.70 19.67
C HIS A 217 -12.14 10.02 19.98
N ILE A 218 -11.31 9.80 18.95
CA ILE A 218 -9.99 9.17 19.09
C ILE A 218 -9.05 10.03 19.95
N ALA A 219 -9.03 11.35 19.71
CA ALA A 219 -8.22 12.31 20.46
C ALA A 219 -8.58 12.30 21.95
N GLY A 220 -9.89 12.32 22.26
CA GLY A 220 -10.38 12.24 23.64
C GLY A 220 -9.98 10.93 24.33
N ALA A 221 -10.11 9.79 23.64
CA ALA A 221 -9.74 8.48 24.19
C ALA A 221 -8.23 8.33 24.44
N LEU A 222 -7.38 8.95 23.60
CA LEU A 222 -5.92 8.90 23.74
C LEU A 222 -5.35 10.03 24.61
N GLY A 223 -6.17 10.99 25.06
CA GLY A 223 -5.73 12.12 25.87
C GLY A 223 -4.79 13.08 25.13
N VAL A 224 -4.97 13.24 23.82
CA VAL A 224 -4.14 14.12 22.97
C VAL A 224 -5.01 15.11 22.20
N ALA A 225 -4.40 16.18 21.65
CA ALA A 225 -5.12 17.16 20.83
C ALA A 225 -5.42 16.61 19.41
N ASN A 226 -6.51 17.06 18.78
CA ASN A 226 -6.90 16.64 17.41
C ASN A 226 -5.79 16.73 16.36
N PRO A 227 -5.00 17.83 16.24
CA PRO A 227 -3.91 17.90 15.27
C PRO A 227 -2.80 16.85 15.50
N THR A 228 -2.72 16.30 16.71
CA THR A 228 -1.78 15.24 17.04
C THR A 228 -2.22 13.90 16.46
N ILE A 229 -3.52 13.61 16.48
CA ILE A 229 -4.07 12.40 15.83
C ILE A 229 -3.81 12.43 14.32
N ASP A 230 -4.01 13.57 13.66
CA ASP A 230 -3.76 13.66 12.23
C ASP A 230 -2.30 13.37 11.88
N ARG A 231 -1.35 13.95 12.62
CA ARG A 231 0.08 13.64 12.45
C ARG A 231 0.40 12.16 12.66
N TYR A 232 -0.27 11.50 13.60
CA TYR A 232 -0.01 10.08 13.88
C TYR A 232 -0.62 9.18 12.80
N ILE A 233 -1.80 9.54 12.28
CA ILE A 233 -2.39 8.83 11.15
C ILE A 233 -1.56 9.08 9.89
N ASP A 234 -1.09 10.30 9.64
CA ASP A 234 -0.19 10.62 8.52
C ASP A 234 1.06 9.74 8.56
N LEU A 235 1.70 9.65 9.74
CA LEU A 235 2.81 8.73 9.97
C LEU A 235 2.47 7.29 9.53
N LEU A 236 1.38 6.70 10.01
CA LEU A 236 0.98 5.34 9.63
C LEU A 236 0.61 5.21 8.14
N VAL A 237 0.12 6.28 7.52
CA VAL A 237 -0.25 6.31 6.10
C VAL A 237 0.97 6.26 5.22
N ASP A 238 1.96 7.11 5.47
CA ASP A 238 3.16 7.13 4.65
C ASP A 238 4.09 5.94 4.97
N LEU A 239 4.00 5.36 6.18
CA LEU A 239 4.53 4.03 6.50
C LEU A 239 3.81 2.89 5.77
N GLN A 240 2.76 3.21 5.01
CA GLN A 240 1.94 2.29 4.22
C GLN A 240 1.26 1.19 5.05
N LEU A 241 1.05 1.44 6.35
CA LEU A 241 0.31 0.55 7.25
C LEU A 241 -1.18 0.87 7.26
N VAL A 242 -1.52 2.14 7.04
CA VAL A 242 -2.88 2.66 7.04
C VAL A 242 -3.21 3.33 5.70
N ARG A 243 -4.45 3.21 5.24
CA ARG A 243 -4.99 3.98 4.12
C ARG A 243 -5.99 4.98 4.65
N ARG A 244 -5.85 6.23 4.20
CA ARG A 244 -6.86 7.26 4.31
C ARG A 244 -7.59 7.38 2.98
N LEU A 245 -8.80 6.84 2.88
CA LEU A 245 -9.64 6.92 1.70
C LEU A 245 -10.48 8.20 1.78
N ARG A 246 -10.23 9.13 0.85
CA ARG A 246 -10.89 10.44 0.86
C ARG A 246 -12.29 10.33 0.25
N PRO A 247 -13.26 11.13 0.72
CA PRO A 247 -14.55 11.21 0.06
C PRO A 247 -14.36 11.90 -1.29
N TRP A 248 -15.04 11.39 -2.31
CA TRP A 248 -15.15 12.07 -3.58
C TRP A 248 -16.00 13.33 -3.37
N SER A 249 -15.43 14.50 -3.62
CA SER A 249 -16.07 15.78 -3.25
C SER A 249 -16.77 16.50 -4.40
N GLY A 250 -16.40 16.26 -5.67
CA GLY A 250 -17.07 16.79 -6.86
C GLY A 250 -17.55 18.25 -6.84
N ASN A 251 -18.48 18.58 -7.74
CA ASN A 251 -19.24 19.84 -7.73
C ASN A 251 -20.68 19.64 -7.20
N LEU A 252 -20.98 18.49 -6.60
CA LEU A 252 -22.31 18.10 -6.13
C LEU A 252 -22.64 18.72 -4.76
N GLY A 253 -22.62 20.05 -4.66
CA GLY A 253 -23.18 20.83 -3.55
C GLY A 253 -22.61 20.58 -2.13
N LYS A 254 -23.19 21.27 -1.13
CA LYS A 254 -22.69 21.32 0.27
C LYS A 254 -23.08 20.12 1.17
N ARG A 255 -23.57 18.99 0.62
CA ARG A 255 -24.21 17.90 1.39
C ARG A 255 -23.39 16.59 1.50
N LEU A 256 -22.09 16.65 1.24
CA LEU A 256 -21.19 15.49 1.30
C LEU A 256 -20.49 15.36 2.66
N VAL A 257 -20.22 14.12 3.07
CA VAL A 257 -19.30 13.84 4.18
C VAL A 257 -17.89 14.26 3.77
N LYS A 258 -17.20 15.00 4.63
CA LYS A 258 -15.84 15.51 4.36
C LYS A 258 -14.73 14.70 5.03
N SER A 259 -15.06 14.03 6.13
CA SER A 259 -14.10 13.20 6.86
C SER A 259 -13.77 11.94 6.05
N PRO A 260 -12.50 11.51 6.01
CA PRO A 260 -12.10 10.30 5.30
C PRO A 260 -12.57 9.02 6.00
N LYS A 261 -12.61 7.91 5.26
CA LYS A 261 -12.57 6.57 5.86
C LYS A 261 -11.11 6.16 6.09
N VAL A 262 -10.88 5.35 7.12
CA VAL A 262 -9.54 4.83 7.44
C VAL A 262 -9.55 3.32 7.46
N TYR A 263 -8.54 2.71 6.85
CA TYR A 263 -8.35 1.27 6.80
C TYR A 263 -6.93 0.92 7.27
N VAL A 264 -6.78 -0.05 8.14
CA VAL A 264 -5.55 -0.84 8.22
C VAL A 264 -5.43 -1.58 6.90
N ARG A 265 -4.33 -1.36 6.15
CA ARG A 265 -4.23 -1.80 4.76
C ARG A 265 -4.17 -3.31 4.65
N ASP A 266 -3.27 -3.93 5.40
CA ASP A 266 -3.13 -5.38 5.38
C ASP A 266 -4.17 -6.03 6.31
N SER A 267 -4.98 -6.94 5.77
CA SER A 267 -6.01 -7.64 6.55
C SER A 267 -5.39 -8.55 7.62
N GLY A 268 -4.21 -9.10 7.36
CA GLY A 268 -3.44 -9.84 8.36
C GLY A 268 -3.09 -8.97 9.55
N LEU A 269 -2.52 -7.78 9.32
CA LEU A 269 -2.20 -6.83 10.39
C LEU A 269 -3.46 -6.35 11.14
N LEU A 270 -4.57 -6.11 10.43
CA LEU A 270 -5.86 -5.81 11.05
C LEU A 270 -6.26 -6.91 12.04
N HIS A 271 -6.20 -8.17 11.60
CA HIS A 271 -6.54 -9.32 12.43
C HIS A 271 -5.54 -9.52 13.57
N GLY A 272 -4.26 -9.23 13.36
CA GLY A 272 -3.24 -9.25 14.41
C GLY A 272 -3.51 -8.22 15.51
N LEU A 273 -3.88 -6.98 15.14
CA LEU A 273 -4.24 -5.93 16.10
C LEU A 273 -5.52 -6.22 16.90
N LEU A 274 -6.38 -7.09 16.37
CA LEU A 274 -7.64 -7.51 16.98
C LEU A 274 -7.55 -8.91 17.60
N GLU A 275 -6.36 -9.52 17.60
CA GLU A 275 -6.11 -10.86 18.16
C GLU A 275 -7.01 -11.96 17.56
N LEU A 276 -7.25 -11.89 16.25
CA LEU A 276 -8.03 -12.87 15.48
C LEU A 276 -7.08 -13.89 14.84
N GLU A 277 -7.01 -15.08 15.45
CA GLU A 277 -6.09 -16.14 15.03
C GLU A 277 -6.66 -16.92 13.83
N THR A 278 -7.84 -17.49 14.01
CA THR A 278 -8.43 -18.43 13.07
C THR A 278 -9.51 -17.78 12.21
N MET A 279 -9.85 -18.46 11.11
CA MET A 279 -11.01 -18.08 10.32
C MET A 279 -12.28 -18.03 11.18
N HIS A 280 -12.46 -18.97 12.12
CA HIS A 280 -13.63 -19.00 13.01
C HIS A 280 -13.74 -17.72 13.85
N ASP A 281 -12.64 -17.26 14.43
CA ASP A 281 -12.59 -16.02 15.21
C ASP A 281 -12.98 -14.82 14.34
N LEU A 282 -12.41 -14.74 13.14
CA LEU A 282 -12.74 -13.69 12.18
C LEU A 282 -14.23 -13.72 11.78
N LEU A 283 -14.80 -14.90 11.54
CA LEU A 283 -16.21 -15.04 11.16
C LEU A 283 -17.16 -14.59 12.27
N GLY A 284 -16.79 -14.83 13.53
CA GLY A 284 -17.58 -14.43 14.69
C GLY A 284 -17.39 -12.97 15.11
N HIS A 285 -16.34 -12.30 14.65
CA HIS A 285 -16.01 -10.95 15.07
C HIS A 285 -16.81 -9.86 14.33
N PRO A 286 -17.26 -8.77 14.99
CA PRO A 286 -17.99 -7.68 14.33
C PRO A 286 -17.26 -7.01 13.15
N VAL A 287 -15.92 -7.05 13.15
CA VAL A 287 -15.09 -6.48 12.06
C VAL A 287 -15.20 -7.26 10.75
N CYS A 288 -15.71 -8.49 10.79
CA CYS A 288 -15.74 -9.45 9.68
C CYS A 288 -16.11 -8.84 8.31
N GLY A 289 -17.22 -8.10 8.24
CA GLY A 289 -17.66 -7.45 7.00
C GLY A 289 -16.72 -6.34 6.54
N LEU A 290 -16.30 -5.46 7.47
CA LEU A 290 -15.43 -4.31 7.20
C LEU A 290 -13.98 -4.72 6.91
N SER A 291 -13.52 -5.84 7.47
CA SER A 291 -12.26 -6.48 7.12
C SER A 291 -12.29 -6.99 5.68
N TYR A 292 -13.38 -7.67 5.28
CA TYR A 292 -13.54 -8.13 3.90
C TYR A 292 -13.61 -6.96 2.91
N GLU A 293 -14.34 -5.90 3.26
CA GLU A 293 -14.36 -4.64 2.50
C GLU A 293 -12.94 -4.07 2.30
N GLY A 294 -12.17 -3.91 3.38
CA GLY A 294 -10.80 -3.42 3.31
C GLY A 294 -9.88 -4.30 2.47
N TYR A 295 -9.99 -5.64 2.62
CA TYR A 295 -9.26 -6.61 1.82
C TYR A 295 -9.56 -6.50 0.31
N CYS A 296 -10.83 -6.44 -0.06
CA CYS A 296 -11.22 -6.23 -1.45
C CYS A 296 -10.72 -4.88 -1.97
N LEU A 297 -10.91 -3.82 -1.20
CA LEU A 297 -10.55 -2.45 -1.58
C LEU A 297 -9.05 -2.31 -1.86
N GLU A 298 -8.16 -2.83 -1.00
CA GLU A 298 -6.72 -2.76 -1.27
C GLU A 298 -6.31 -3.49 -2.53
N ASN A 299 -6.86 -4.69 -2.76
CA ASN A 299 -6.58 -5.46 -3.98
C ASN A 299 -7.06 -4.73 -5.24
N LEU A 300 -8.26 -4.15 -5.20
CA LEU A 300 -8.81 -3.38 -6.33
C LEU A 300 -8.01 -2.12 -6.60
N ILE A 301 -7.62 -1.36 -5.56
CA ILE A 301 -6.79 -0.16 -5.72
C ILE A 301 -5.42 -0.51 -6.29
N GLN A 302 -4.82 -1.61 -5.83
CA GLN A 302 -3.51 -2.05 -6.33
C GLN A 302 -3.57 -2.46 -7.81
N SER A 303 -4.71 -2.96 -8.28
CA SER A 303 -4.91 -3.40 -9.66
C SER A 303 -5.47 -2.32 -10.59
N ALA A 304 -6.10 -1.28 -10.05
CA ALA A 304 -6.69 -0.17 -10.81
C ALA A 304 -5.67 0.65 -11.62
N GLY A 305 -4.38 0.58 -11.24
CA GLY A 305 -3.28 1.28 -11.89
C GLY A 305 -3.23 2.78 -11.61
N PRO A 306 -2.18 3.48 -12.08
CA PRO A 306 -1.93 4.88 -11.71
C PRO A 306 -2.87 5.89 -12.36
N ARG A 307 -3.71 5.47 -13.32
CA ARG A 307 -4.65 6.34 -14.03
C ARG A 307 -5.99 6.50 -13.32
N ARG A 308 -6.27 5.63 -12.35
CA ARG A 308 -7.50 5.63 -11.57
C ARG A 308 -7.21 6.10 -10.15
N VAL A 309 -7.94 7.11 -9.69
CA VAL A 309 -7.79 7.65 -8.33
C VAL A 309 -8.93 7.11 -7.46
N PRO A 310 -8.61 6.46 -6.33
CA PRO A 310 -9.63 5.86 -5.47
C PRO A 310 -10.21 6.86 -4.47
N TYR A 311 -11.53 6.81 -4.31
CA TYR A 311 -12.31 7.55 -3.34
C TYR A 311 -13.39 6.66 -2.72
N PHE A 312 -14.07 7.12 -1.68
CA PHE A 312 -15.41 6.63 -1.35
C PHE A 312 -16.42 7.75 -1.61
N TYR A 313 -17.72 7.45 -1.60
CA TYR A 313 -18.75 8.49 -1.69
C TYR A 313 -19.75 8.31 -0.56
N ARG A 314 -20.12 9.41 0.12
CA ARG A 314 -21.20 9.38 1.10
C ARG A 314 -21.90 10.73 1.22
N THR A 315 -23.22 10.70 1.15
CA THR A 315 -24.09 11.85 1.40
C THR A 315 -24.48 11.93 2.89
N GLN A 316 -24.90 13.12 3.35
CA GLN A 316 -25.44 13.29 4.70
C GLN A 316 -26.72 12.47 4.97
N VAL A 317 -27.46 12.09 3.91
CA VAL A 317 -28.70 11.30 4.00
C VAL A 317 -28.46 9.79 3.90
N GLY A 318 -27.20 9.34 3.81
CA GLY A 318 -26.82 7.93 3.91
C GLY A 318 -26.65 7.18 2.59
N ALA A 319 -26.82 7.81 1.43
CA ALA A 319 -26.39 7.20 0.16
C ALA A 319 -24.86 7.08 0.12
N GLU A 320 -24.35 5.89 -0.18
CA GLU A 320 -22.94 5.52 -0.01
C GLU A 320 -22.44 4.61 -1.15
N ILE A 321 -21.18 4.79 -1.54
CA ILE A 321 -20.41 3.88 -2.39
C ILE A 321 -19.08 3.63 -1.67
N ASP A 322 -18.73 2.35 -1.45
CA ASP A 322 -17.54 1.97 -0.69
C ASP A 322 -16.25 2.37 -1.41
N LEU A 323 -16.19 2.11 -2.72
CA LEU A 323 -15.08 2.51 -3.58
C LEU A 323 -15.57 3.10 -4.91
N VAL A 324 -15.13 4.32 -5.19
CA VAL A 324 -15.27 5.00 -6.47
C VAL A 324 -13.89 5.09 -7.10
N LEU A 325 -13.75 4.63 -8.34
CA LEU A 325 -12.55 4.84 -9.14
C LEU A 325 -12.81 5.99 -10.12
N GLU A 326 -12.04 7.05 -9.99
CA GLU A 326 -12.09 8.22 -10.87
C GLU A 326 -10.99 8.12 -11.95
N LYS A 327 -11.35 8.36 -13.21
CA LYS A 327 -10.40 8.43 -14.33
C LYS A 327 -10.63 9.71 -15.12
N GLY A 328 -9.58 10.50 -15.34
CA GLY A 328 -9.68 11.77 -16.07
C GLY A 328 -10.62 12.79 -15.42
N GLY A 329 -10.70 12.81 -14.09
CA GLY A 329 -11.54 13.76 -13.34
C GLY A 329 -13.03 13.42 -13.30
N LYS A 330 -13.43 12.21 -13.71
CA LYS A 330 -14.81 11.73 -13.66
C LYS A 330 -14.90 10.36 -12.98
N PRO A 331 -15.88 10.15 -12.08
CA PRO A 331 -16.19 8.82 -11.56
C PRO A 331 -16.47 7.85 -12.73
N GLU A 332 -15.66 6.80 -12.85
CA GLU A 332 -15.75 5.80 -13.92
C GLU A 332 -16.50 4.56 -13.42
N MET A 333 -16.17 4.12 -12.21
CA MET A 333 -16.64 2.86 -11.64
C MET A 333 -17.05 3.02 -10.18
N ALA A 334 -18.18 2.40 -9.81
CA ALA A 334 -18.71 2.35 -8.45
C ALA A 334 -18.73 0.90 -7.97
N ILE A 335 -18.20 0.69 -6.77
CA ILE A 335 -18.01 -0.63 -6.18
C ILE A 335 -18.58 -0.62 -4.76
N GLU A 336 -19.46 -1.56 -4.49
CA GLU A 336 -19.97 -1.90 -3.15
C GLU A 336 -19.41 -3.28 -2.77
N VAL A 337 -19.02 -3.49 -1.51
CA VAL A 337 -18.53 -4.80 -1.06
C VAL A 337 -19.54 -5.44 -0.11
N LYS A 338 -19.94 -6.68 -0.42
CA LYS A 338 -20.85 -7.46 0.43
C LYS A 338 -20.25 -8.82 0.71
N ARG A 339 -19.98 -9.11 1.99
CA ARG A 339 -19.59 -10.45 2.44
C ARG A 339 -20.81 -11.36 2.58
N SER A 340 -21.50 -11.65 1.48
CA SER A 340 -22.70 -12.50 1.39
C SER A 340 -22.73 -13.30 0.08
N MET A 341 -23.15 -14.56 0.12
CA MET A 341 -23.34 -15.39 -1.08
C MET A 341 -24.58 -15.00 -1.89
N ALA A 342 -25.49 -14.22 -1.31
CA ALA A 342 -26.65 -13.65 -1.99
C ALA A 342 -26.57 -12.12 -1.89
N PRO A 343 -25.65 -11.47 -2.63
CA PRO A 343 -25.46 -10.03 -2.56
C PRO A 343 -26.67 -9.31 -3.16
N SER A 344 -27.05 -8.20 -2.55
CA SER A 344 -27.98 -7.23 -3.11
C SER A 344 -27.42 -5.84 -2.87
N PRO A 345 -27.41 -4.96 -3.88
CA PRO A 345 -26.94 -3.60 -3.68
C PRO A 345 -27.88 -2.87 -2.71
N GLU A 346 -27.32 -1.98 -1.90
CA GLU A 346 -28.12 -1.11 -1.07
C GLU A 346 -28.83 -0.05 -1.92
N LYS A 347 -30.00 0.41 -1.44
CA LYS A 347 -30.72 1.50 -2.11
C LYS A 347 -29.85 2.76 -2.20
N GLY A 348 -29.03 3.02 -1.19
CA GLY A 348 -28.08 4.13 -1.15
C GLY A 348 -27.02 4.05 -2.25
N PHE A 349 -26.52 2.86 -2.56
CA PHE A 349 -25.55 2.64 -3.63
C PHE A 349 -26.13 3.00 -5.00
N ALA A 350 -27.36 2.54 -5.30
CA ALA A 350 -28.02 2.85 -6.55
C ALA A 350 -28.25 4.37 -6.74
N ILE A 351 -28.75 5.04 -5.70
CA ILE A 351 -28.96 6.50 -5.71
C ILE A 351 -27.63 7.22 -5.95
N ALA A 352 -26.58 6.84 -5.24
CA ALA A 352 -25.27 7.44 -5.40
C ALA A 352 -24.68 7.23 -6.81
N CYS A 353 -24.86 6.05 -7.40
CA CYS A 353 -24.43 5.80 -8.78
C CYS A 353 -25.18 6.66 -9.79
N ASP A 354 -26.48 6.86 -9.59
CA ASP A 354 -27.31 7.71 -10.46
C ASP A 354 -26.91 9.20 -10.31
N ASP A 355 -26.70 9.67 -9.08
CA ASP A 355 -26.23 11.04 -8.78
C ASP A 355 -24.88 11.34 -9.44
N LEU A 356 -23.97 10.36 -9.44
CA LEU A 356 -22.65 10.47 -10.05
C LEU A 356 -22.62 10.08 -11.53
N GLN A 357 -23.75 9.68 -12.11
CA GLN A 357 -23.88 9.21 -13.49
C GLN A 357 -22.94 8.04 -13.85
N ILE A 358 -22.65 7.17 -12.88
CA ILE A 358 -21.77 6.01 -13.06
C ILE A 358 -22.56 4.86 -13.66
N THR A 359 -22.05 4.27 -14.75
CA THR A 359 -22.67 3.12 -15.43
C THR A 359 -21.98 1.79 -15.10
N GLN A 360 -20.70 1.79 -14.76
CA GLN A 360 -19.99 0.59 -14.29
C GLN A 360 -20.23 0.40 -12.80
N ARG A 361 -21.18 -0.48 -12.46
CA ARG A 361 -21.67 -0.70 -11.08
C ARG A 361 -21.43 -2.14 -10.67
N TYR A 362 -20.56 -2.36 -9.68
CA TYR A 362 -20.20 -3.68 -9.22
C TYR A 362 -20.50 -3.88 -7.73
N VAL A 363 -20.99 -5.07 -7.39
CA VAL A 363 -21.07 -5.54 -6.01
C VAL A 363 -20.10 -6.70 -5.85
N VAL A 364 -18.97 -6.45 -5.18
CA VAL A 364 -17.97 -7.48 -4.92
C VAL A 364 -18.46 -8.40 -3.81
N TYR A 365 -18.44 -9.71 -4.06
CA TYR A 365 -18.92 -10.71 -3.11
C TYR A 365 -18.03 -11.96 -3.10
N PRO A 366 -18.18 -12.89 -2.14
CA PRO A 366 -17.32 -14.08 -2.02
C PRO A 366 -17.52 -15.17 -3.08
N GLY A 367 -18.49 -15.03 -3.98
CA GLY A 367 -18.71 -15.99 -5.06
C GLY A 367 -17.85 -15.71 -6.29
N LEU A 368 -17.84 -16.67 -7.21
CA LEU A 368 -17.02 -16.65 -8.42
C LEU A 368 -17.82 -16.33 -9.68
N GLU A 369 -19.15 -16.35 -9.60
CA GLU A 369 -20.02 -16.12 -10.76
C GLU A 369 -20.39 -14.64 -10.88
N ARG A 370 -20.50 -14.17 -12.12
CA ARG A 370 -21.04 -12.84 -12.41
C ARG A 370 -22.55 -12.90 -12.53
N ILE A 371 -23.25 -12.18 -11.65
CA ILE A 371 -24.71 -12.23 -11.55
C ILE A 371 -25.30 -10.84 -11.77
N PRO A 372 -26.23 -10.65 -12.73
CA PRO A 372 -26.96 -9.40 -12.87
C PRO A 372 -27.77 -9.10 -11.59
N LEU A 373 -27.66 -7.87 -11.08
CA LEU A 373 -28.41 -7.38 -9.93
C LEU A 373 -29.36 -6.26 -10.35
N ARG A 374 -30.13 -5.79 -9.38
CA ARG A 374 -31.05 -4.64 -9.52
C ARG A 374 -30.26 -3.36 -9.85
N HIS A 375 -30.93 -2.34 -10.36
CA HIS A 375 -30.37 -1.01 -10.60
C HIS A 375 -29.12 -0.96 -11.51
N GLY A 376 -29.01 -1.93 -12.42
CA GLY A 376 -27.90 -2.03 -13.37
C GLY A 376 -26.56 -2.46 -12.75
N ALA A 377 -26.57 -2.93 -11.49
CA ALA A 377 -25.38 -3.46 -10.85
C ALA A 377 -25.12 -4.93 -11.23
N GLN A 378 -23.89 -5.39 -11.02
CA GLN A 378 -23.51 -6.78 -11.22
C GLN A 378 -22.74 -7.30 -10.00
N ALA A 379 -23.14 -8.45 -9.47
CA ALA A 379 -22.32 -9.20 -8.53
C ALA A 379 -21.10 -9.74 -9.28
N ILE A 380 -19.91 -9.62 -8.70
CA ILE A 380 -18.66 -10.11 -9.30
C ILE A 380 -17.69 -10.57 -8.21
N GLY A 381 -16.92 -11.62 -8.48
CA GLY A 381 -15.86 -12.06 -7.57
C GLY A 381 -14.68 -11.09 -7.57
N LEU A 382 -13.90 -11.06 -6.48
CA LEU A 382 -12.73 -10.17 -6.37
C LEU A 382 -11.71 -10.42 -7.50
N GLY A 383 -11.41 -11.69 -7.80
CA GLY A 383 -10.44 -12.07 -8.84
C GLY A 383 -10.82 -11.53 -10.21
N GLU A 384 -12.06 -11.77 -10.66
CA GLU A 384 -12.54 -11.31 -11.98
C GLU A 384 -12.52 -9.78 -12.09
N LEU A 385 -12.91 -9.06 -11.03
CA LEU A 385 -12.87 -7.58 -11.08
C LEU A 385 -11.43 -7.04 -11.09
N VAL A 386 -10.51 -7.71 -10.37
CA VAL A 386 -9.09 -7.38 -10.41
C VAL A 386 -8.49 -7.61 -11.81
N ASP A 387 -8.87 -8.69 -12.49
CA ASP A 387 -8.45 -8.95 -13.87
C ASP A 387 -8.97 -7.88 -14.83
N LEU A 388 -10.25 -7.50 -14.69
CA LEU A 388 -10.87 -6.44 -15.49
C LEU A 388 -10.12 -5.11 -15.33
N LEU A 389 -9.76 -4.75 -14.10
CA LEU A 389 -9.00 -3.52 -13.82
C LEU A 389 -7.58 -3.54 -14.38
N SER A 390 -6.97 -4.72 -14.46
CA SER A 390 -5.57 -4.89 -14.89
C SER A 390 -5.39 -4.87 -16.42
N GLN A 391 -6.47 -5.03 -17.18
CA GLN A 391 -6.45 -5.08 -18.65
C GLN A 391 -6.59 -3.70 -19.32
N GLU A 392 -6.85 -2.62 -18.56
CA GLU A 392 -7.14 -1.25 -19.05
C GLU A 392 -6.25 -0.16 -18.45
#